data_AF-A0A482Z864-F1
#
_entry.id   AF-A0A482Z864-F1
#
_cell.length_a   1.000
_cell.length_b   1.000
_cell.length_c   1.000
_cell.angle_alpha   90.00
_cell.angle_beta   90.00
_cell.angle_gamma   90.00
#
_symmetry.space_group_name_H-M   'P 1'
#
loop_
_entity.id
_entity.type
_entity.pdbx_description
1 polymer ?
#
loop_
_entity_poly.entity_id
_entity_poly.type
_entity_poly.pdbx_seq_one_letter_code
_entity_poly.pdbx_strand_id
1 'polypeptide(L)'
;MKGVMAICGFLGFLCAVGFALRCSPCNPERCSPEFNPKNCKVGVTKDVCNCCPACFKDVGEDCGGPWNFVGLCADHLICIKPSPPPGKPDPYYEFNAKGKCRFQK
;
A
#
# COMPACT_ATOMS: atom_id res chain seq x y z
N MET A 1 32.82 0.55 -29.88
CA MET A 1 32.61 -0.60 -28.96
C MET A 1 32.54 -0.18 -27.49
N LYS A 2 33.48 0.61 -26.94
CA LYS A 2 33.42 1.08 -25.53
C LYS A 2 32.15 1.89 -25.19
N GLY A 3 31.66 2.71 -26.13
CA GLY A 3 30.40 3.46 -25.95
C GLY A 3 29.14 2.60 -25.96
N VAL A 4 29.11 1.50 -26.73
CA VAL A 4 27.96 0.58 -26.80
C VAL A 4 27.82 -0.23 -25.50
N MET A 5 28.95 -0.68 -24.94
CA MET A 5 28.95 -1.39 -23.65
C MET A 5 28.54 -0.49 -22.47
N ALA A 6 28.92 0.80 -22.51
CA ALA A 6 28.48 1.77 -21.51
C ALA A 6 26.97 2.05 -21.62
N ILE A 7 26.43 2.15 -22.84
CA ILE A 7 24.99 2.34 -23.10
C ILE A 7 24.18 1.12 -22.64
N CYS A 8 24.64 -0.10 -22.91
CA CYS A 8 23.98 -1.33 -22.44
C CYS A 8 24.05 -1.50 -20.91
N GLY A 9 25.16 -1.09 -20.27
CA GLY A 9 25.28 -1.07 -18.81
C GLY A 9 24.31 -0.09 -18.14
N PHE A 10 24.18 1.12 -18.70
CA PHE A 10 23.21 2.12 -18.23
C PHE A 10 21.75 1.69 -18.47
N LEU A 11 21.42 1.14 -19.65
CA LEU A 11 20.08 0.64 -19.96
C LEU A 11 19.69 -0.58 -19.10
N GLY A 12 20.63 -1.50 -18.84
CA GLY A 12 20.41 -2.64 -17.95
C GLY A 12 20.12 -2.21 -16.50
N PHE A 13 20.84 -1.20 -16.01
CA PHE A 13 20.60 -0.62 -14.68
C PHE A 13 19.23 0.07 -14.59
N LEU A 14 18.82 0.80 -15.63
CA LEU A 14 17.51 1.48 -15.69
C LEU A 14 16.32 0.52 -15.79
N CYS A 15 16.48 -0.69 -16.37
CA CYS A 15 15.41 -1.69 -16.38
C CYS A 15 15.20 -2.38 -15.02
N ALA A 16 16.24 -2.48 -14.19
CA ALA A 16 16.16 -3.15 -12.89
C ALA A 16 15.30 -2.40 -11.85
N VAL A 17 15.24 -1.07 -11.93
CA VAL A 17 14.53 -0.24 -10.92
C VAL A 17 13.00 -0.32 -11.01
N GLY A 18 12.44 -0.72 -12.15
CA GLY A 18 10.99 -0.76 -12.37
C GLY A 18 10.23 -1.86 -11.60
N PHE A 19 10.93 -2.81 -10.98
CA PHE A 19 10.32 -3.95 -10.28
C PHE A 19 10.10 -3.73 -8.78
N ALA A 20 10.62 -2.63 -8.20
CA ALA A 20 10.62 -2.41 -6.75
C ALA A 20 9.22 -2.22 -6.13
N LEU A 21 8.22 -1.84 -6.93
CA LEU A 21 6.84 -1.58 -6.47
C LEU A 21 5.83 -2.60 -7.01
N ARG A 22 6.31 -3.72 -7.58
CA ARG A 22 5.46 -4.83 -7.99
C ARG A 22 5.42 -5.88 -6.91
N CYS A 23 4.24 -6.44 -6.70
CA CYS A 23 4.09 -7.59 -5.84
C CYS A 23 4.81 -8.80 -6.44
N SER A 24 5.55 -9.51 -5.59
CA SER A 24 6.04 -10.84 -5.92
C SER A 24 4.85 -11.81 -6.02
N PRO A 25 5.00 -12.95 -6.72
CA PRO A 25 4.02 -14.04 -6.64
C PRO A 25 3.71 -14.37 -5.17
N CYS A 26 2.43 -14.50 -4.86
CA CYS A 26 2.00 -14.76 -3.49
C CYS A 26 2.53 -16.11 -3.00
N ASN A 27 3.18 -16.11 -1.84
CA ASN A 27 3.57 -17.31 -1.12
C ASN A 27 3.02 -17.24 0.32
N PRO A 28 1.85 -17.87 0.59
CA PRO A 28 1.21 -17.82 1.91
C PRO A 28 2.07 -18.38 3.05
N GLU A 29 3.01 -19.28 2.77
CA GLU A 29 3.91 -19.85 3.79
C GLU A 29 4.90 -18.82 4.35
N ARG A 30 5.11 -17.70 3.64
CA ARG A 30 5.97 -16.59 4.08
C ARG A 30 5.22 -15.53 4.89
N CYS A 31 3.91 -15.68 5.07
CA CYS A 31 3.14 -14.77 5.89
C CYS A 31 3.48 -14.94 7.37
N SER A 32 3.18 -13.92 8.20
CA SER A 32 3.47 -13.99 9.62
C SER A 32 2.76 -15.19 10.27
N PRO A 33 3.49 -16.13 10.89
CA PRO A 33 2.89 -17.28 11.56
C PRO A 33 2.11 -16.89 12.82
N GLU A 34 2.35 -15.68 13.33
CA GLU A 34 1.70 -15.13 14.52
C GLU A 34 0.31 -14.53 14.22
N PHE A 35 -0.07 -14.44 12.94
CA PHE A 35 -1.37 -13.89 12.59
C PHE A 35 -2.51 -14.77 13.13
N ASN A 36 -3.35 -14.18 13.97
CA ASN A 36 -4.55 -14.82 14.49
C ASN A 36 -5.80 -14.02 14.11
N PRO A 37 -6.69 -14.57 13.26
CA PRO A 37 -7.95 -13.92 12.86
C PRO A 37 -8.80 -13.42 14.03
N LYS A 38 -8.75 -14.11 15.18
CA LYS A 38 -9.54 -13.75 16.38
C LYS A 38 -9.11 -12.43 17.01
N ASN A 39 -7.91 -11.94 16.71
CA ASN A 39 -7.40 -10.66 17.20
C ASN A 39 -7.90 -9.48 16.36
N CYS A 40 -8.52 -9.74 15.19
CA CYS A 40 -9.02 -8.69 14.32
C CYS A 40 -10.44 -8.26 14.74
N LYS A 41 -10.53 -7.10 15.39
CA LYS A 41 -11.77 -6.55 15.97
C LYS A 41 -12.90 -6.37 14.94
N VAL A 42 -12.55 -5.95 13.72
CA VAL A 42 -13.49 -5.58 12.66
C VAL A 42 -13.30 -6.43 11.39
N GLY A 43 -12.78 -7.65 11.56
CA GLY A 43 -12.62 -8.61 10.47
C GLY A 43 -11.23 -8.64 9.84
N VAL A 44 -11.06 -9.58 8.92
CA VAL A 44 -9.78 -9.88 8.26
C VAL A 44 -9.86 -9.46 6.80
N THR A 45 -8.79 -8.83 6.34
CA THR A 45 -8.51 -8.50 4.94
C THR A 45 -7.15 -9.07 4.53
N LYS A 46 -6.58 -8.58 3.44
CA LYS A 46 -5.23 -8.91 3.01
C LYS A 46 -4.33 -7.67 2.94
N ASP A 47 -3.04 -7.93 2.90
CA ASP A 47 -2.02 -6.91 2.65
C ASP A 47 -2.18 -6.22 1.28
N VAL A 48 -1.34 -5.21 1.03
CA VAL A 48 -1.30 -4.44 -0.22
C VAL A 48 -1.12 -5.30 -1.47
N CYS A 49 -0.51 -6.48 -1.32
CA CYS A 49 -0.28 -7.43 -2.41
C CYS A 49 -1.38 -8.49 -2.53
N ASN A 50 -2.45 -8.36 -1.74
CA ASN A 50 -3.57 -9.30 -1.69
C ASN A 50 -3.13 -10.73 -1.39
N CYS A 51 -2.06 -10.90 -0.61
CA CYS A 51 -1.46 -12.20 -0.30
C CYS A 51 -1.66 -12.57 1.18
N CYS A 52 -0.96 -11.89 2.09
CA CYS A 52 -0.99 -12.25 3.50
C CYS A 52 -2.22 -11.68 4.21
N PRO A 53 -2.76 -12.38 5.21
CA PRO A 53 -3.88 -11.87 5.98
C PRO A 53 -3.45 -10.66 6.83
N ALA A 54 -4.35 -9.70 6.96
CA ALA A 54 -4.19 -8.49 7.77
C ALA A 54 -5.52 -8.15 8.46
N CYS A 55 -5.50 -7.42 9.56
CA CYS A 55 -6.74 -6.92 10.13
C CYS A 55 -7.21 -5.67 9.38
N PHE A 56 -8.52 -5.57 9.17
CA PHE A 56 -9.13 -4.28 8.80
C PHE A 56 -8.89 -3.23 9.88
N LYS A 57 -8.89 -1.96 9.47
CA LYS A 57 -8.79 -0.80 10.34
C LYS A 57 -10.17 -0.40 10.87
N ASP A 58 -10.24 -0.19 12.17
CA ASP A 58 -11.45 0.24 12.88
C ASP A 58 -11.57 1.77 12.92
N VAL A 59 -12.70 2.28 13.39
CA VAL A 59 -13.01 3.70 13.51
C VAL A 59 -11.90 4.45 14.25
N GLY A 60 -11.41 5.52 13.62
CA GLY A 60 -10.36 6.38 14.18
C GLY A 60 -8.92 5.87 13.98
N GLU A 61 -8.73 4.66 13.45
CA GLU A 61 -7.40 4.17 13.06
C GLU A 61 -6.93 4.80 11.74
N ASP A 62 -5.61 4.83 11.55
CA ASP A 62 -5.00 5.32 10.31
C ASP A 62 -5.25 4.36 9.14
N CYS A 63 -5.54 4.93 7.97
CA CYS A 63 -5.83 4.19 6.74
C CYS A 63 -5.24 4.90 5.51
N GLY A 64 -5.27 4.22 4.35
CA GLY A 64 -4.86 4.80 3.07
C GLY A 64 -3.35 4.80 2.86
N GLY A 65 -2.80 5.92 2.35
CA GLY A 65 -1.46 5.95 1.76
C GLY A 65 -1.36 5.15 0.46
N PRO A 66 -0.14 5.07 -0.12
CA PRO A 66 0.11 4.39 -1.39
C PRO A 66 -0.45 2.96 -1.39
N TRP A 67 -1.37 2.65 -2.30
CA TRP A 67 -2.03 1.34 -2.40
C TRP A 67 -2.67 0.82 -1.09
N ASN A 68 -3.06 1.71 -0.17
CA ASN A 68 -3.55 1.37 1.17
C ASN A 68 -2.50 0.70 2.09
N PHE A 69 -1.21 0.96 1.88
CA PHE A 69 -0.12 0.40 2.70
C PHE A 69 -0.28 0.67 4.21
N VAL A 70 -0.94 1.77 4.60
CA VAL A 70 -1.21 2.08 6.02
C VAL A 70 -2.30 1.17 6.60
N GLY A 71 -3.23 0.72 5.76
CA GLY A 71 -4.33 -0.16 6.11
C GLY A 71 -5.61 0.17 5.36
N LEU A 72 -6.46 -0.84 5.25
CA LEU A 72 -7.80 -0.76 4.67
C LEU A 72 -8.82 -0.73 5.82
N CYS A 73 -9.79 0.18 5.76
CA CYS A 73 -10.90 0.20 6.72
C CYS A 73 -11.81 -1.01 6.54
N ALA A 74 -12.52 -1.42 7.59
CA ALA A 74 -13.55 -2.45 7.50
C ALA A 74 -14.61 -2.11 6.45
N ASP A 75 -15.29 -3.11 5.89
CA ASP A 75 -16.20 -2.95 4.73
C ASP A 75 -17.32 -1.93 4.92
N HIS A 76 -17.71 -1.64 6.17
CA HIS A 76 -18.75 -0.67 6.53
C HIS A 76 -18.20 0.72 6.89
N LEU A 77 -16.90 0.95 6.68
CA LEU A 77 -16.18 2.17 7.00
C LEU A 77 -15.49 2.74 5.74
N ILE A 78 -15.32 4.05 5.72
CA ILE A 78 -14.61 4.78 4.66
C ILE A 78 -13.35 5.44 5.21
N CYS A 79 -12.28 5.44 4.41
CA CYS A 79 -11.04 6.13 4.74
C CYS A 79 -11.13 7.61 4.36
N ILE A 80 -11.31 8.49 5.35
CA ILE A 80 -11.41 9.94 5.14
C ILE A 80 -10.02 10.56 5.18
N LYS A 81 -9.54 11.05 4.04
CA LYS A 81 -8.26 11.74 3.88
C LYS A 81 -8.44 13.25 4.09
N PRO A 82 -7.43 13.96 4.65
CA PRO A 82 -7.43 15.42 4.72
C PRO A 82 -7.43 16.03 3.31
N SER A 83 -7.80 17.30 3.19
CA SER A 83 -7.70 18.02 1.92
C SER A 83 -6.25 18.44 1.62
N PRO A 84 -5.83 18.52 0.33
CA PRO A 84 -4.51 18.99 -0.04
C PRO A 84 -4.21 20.39 0.52
N PRO A 85 -2.95 20.67 0.92
CA PRO A 85 -2.55 21.99 1.34
C PRO A 85 -2.83 23.03 0.24
N PRO A 86 -3.38 24.21 0.60
CA PRO A 86 -3.65 25.25 -0.38
C PRO A 86 -2.36 25.75 -1.04
N GLY A 87 -2.43 26.09 -2.33
CA GLY A 87 -1.32 26.69 -3.08
C GLY A 87 -0.18 25.73 -3.48
N LYS A 88 -0.32 24.43 -3.23
CA LYS A 88 0.65 23.41 -3.67
C LYS A 88 -0.08 22.29 -4.42
N PRO A 89 -0.27 22.40 -5.74
CA PRO A 89 -0.86 21.32 -6.53
C PRO A 89 0.09 20.12 -6.49
N ASP A 90 -0.31 19.08 -5.74
CA ASP A 90 0.33 17.78 -5.74
C ASP A 90 -0.66 16.76 -6.35
N PRO A 91 -0.43 16.33 -7.61
CA PRO A 91 -1.32 15.38 -8.27
C PRO A 91 -1.33 14.01 -7.60
N TYR A 92 -0.38 13.72 -6.71
CA TYR A 92 -0.29 12.47 -5.96
C TYR A 92 -0.74 12.60 -4.51
N TYR A 93 -1.28 13.76 -4.11
CA TYR A 93 -1.70 14.00 -2.74
C TYR A 93 -2.68 12.94 -2.25
N GLU A 94 -3.75 12.70 -3.00
CA GLU A 94 -4.76 11.69 -2.65
C GLU A 94 -4.18 10.27 -2.57
N PHE A 95 -3.24 9.94 -3.45
CA PHE A 95 -2.58 8.64 -3.44
C PHE A 95 -1.70 8.45 -2.20
N ASN A 96 -0.94 9.47 -1.81
CA ASN A 96 0.00 9.43 -0.70
C ASN A 96 -0.65 9.70 0.68
N ALA A 97 -1.79 10.38 0.69
CA ALA A 97 -2.42 10.84 1.93
C ALA A 97 -2.90 9.67 2.80
N LYS A 98 -2.56 9.78 4.09
CA LYS A 98 -3.14 8.97 5.15
C LYS A 98 -4.45 9.61 5.61
N GLY A 99 -5.42 8.78 5.95
CA GLY A 99 -6.71 9.20 6.47
C GLY A 99 -7.05 8.52 7.78
N LYS A 100 -8.30 8.68 8.20
CA LYS A 100 -8.89 7.98 9.34
C LYS A 100 -10.15 7.24 8.92
N CYS A 101 -10.35 6.03 9.45
CA CYS A 101 -11.58 5.30 9.21
C CYS A 101 -12.77 5.96 9.92
N ARG A 102 -13.88 6.12 9.21
CA ARG A 102 -15.15 6.69 9.70
C ARG A 102 -16.32 5.91 9.14
N PHE A 103 -17.47 5.97 9.81
CA PHE A 103 -18.70 5.43 9.26
C PHE A 103 -19.08 6.14 7.97
N GLN A 104 -19.50 5.36 6.98
CA GLN A 104 -20.14 5.86 5.78
C GLN A 104 -21.51 6.43 6.21
N LYS A 105 -21.73 7.74 5.99
CA LYS A 105 -23.01 8.39 6.29
C LYS A 105 -24.10 7.91 5.34
#